data_AF-A0A2S5E9F1-F1
#
_entry.id   AF-A0A2S5E9F1-F1
#
_cell.length_a   1.000
_cell.length_b   1.000
_cell.length_c   1.000
_cell.angle_alpha   90.00
_cell.angle_beta   90.00
_cell.angle_gamma   90.00
#
_symmetry.space_group_name_H-M   'P 1'
#
loop_
_entity.id
_entity.type
_entity.pdbx_description
1 polymer ?
#
loop_
_entity_poly.entity_id
_entity_poly.type
_entity_poly.pdbx_seq_one_letter_code
_entity_poly.pdbx_strand_id
1 'polypeptide(L)'
;AMASGKLWFKVPQSVKIVLEGSLPTGVFSKDVALYIIKNLTANGATYKAVEFEGPVIDNLSVEARFTISNMSVEMGAKVGLMKVDEKAENWIKERTDKPFKSYEPDESANYEEIYKFDVSDLEPQIAKPHAVDNVSPISEVEGIPIHQGLLGTCTNGRIEDLRIAANILKGKRIHKGVRLIVAPASKDTLLKAMNEGIIQTLIQAGATVVAPGCGPCVGTHNGVPSDGENVISSANRNFKGRMGNNKAFIYLGSPATVAASCIEGKITDPRKYL
;
A
#
# COMPACT_ATOMS: atom_id res chain seq x y z
N ALA A 1 -19.53 21.30 -3.16
CA ALA A 1 -18.85 20.68 -4.31
C ALA A 1 -19.79 20.49 -5.50
N MET A 2 -20.69 19.50 -5.53
CA MET A 2 -21.53 19.23 -6.72
C MET A 2 -22.44 20.40 -7.14
N ALA A 3 -23.06 21.12 -6.20
CA ALA A 3 -23.97 22.22 -6.52
C ALA A 3 -23.29 23.53 -6.92
N SER A 4 -22.11 23.84 -6.35
CA SER A 4 -21.49 25.17 -6.46
C SER A 4 -20.11 25.18 -7.11
N GLY A 5 -19.51 24.01 -7.37
CA GLY A 5 -18.10 23.88 -7.78
C GLY A 5 -17.09 24.32 -6.71
N LYS A 6 -17.54 24.65 -5.49
CA LYS A 6 -16.70 25.18 -4.40
C LYS A 6 -16.82 24.35 -3.12
N LEU A 7 -15.82 24.45 -2.25
CA LEU A 7 -15.80 23.88 -0.91
C LEU A 7 -14.94 24.73 0.03
N TRP A 8 -15.29 24.76 1.32
CA TRP A 8 -14.55 25.48 2.35
C TRP A 8 -13.48 24.57 2.94
N PHE A 9 -12.26 25.09 3.07
CA PHE A 9 -11.14 24.40 3.69
C PHE A 9 -10.47 25.31 4.73
N LYS A 10 -10.21 24.76 5.92
CA LYS A 10 -9.22 25.33 6.82
C LYS A 10 -7.84 24.92 6.31
N VAL A 11 -6.97 25.89 6.06
CA VAL A 11 -5.58 25.62 5.63
C VAL A 11 -4.88 24.87 6.78
N PRO A 12 -4.36 23.66 6.54
CA PRO A 12 -3.65 22.89 7.55
C PRO A 12 -2.23 23.43 7.75
N GLN A 13 -1.63 23.12 8.91
CA GLN A 13 -0.18 23.25 9.08
C GLN A 13 0.53 22.15 8.28
N SER A 14 1.77 22.39 7.90
CA SER A 14 2.57 21.45 7.10
C SER A 14 3.62 20.74 7.95
N VAL A 15 3.76 19.44 7.75
CA VAL A 15 4.85 18.60 8.26
C VAL A 15 5.64 18.08 7.09
N LYS A 16 6.97 18.09 7.22
CA LYS A 16 7.86 17.50 6.22
C LYS A 16 8.38 16.15 6.71
N ILE A 17 8.39 15.16 5.82
CA ILE A 17 9.02 13.86 6.03
C ILE A 17 10.06 13.65 4.94
N VAL A 18 11.33 13.63 5.34
CA VAL A 18 12.47 13.38 4.46
C VAL A 18 12.89 11.92 4.60
N LEU A 19 12.84 11.18 3.50
CA LEU A 19 13.28 9.79 3.41
C LEU A 19 14.66 9.69 2.76
N GLU A 20 15.66 9.39 3.58
CA GLU A 20 17.06 9.29 3.21
C GLU A 20 17.46 7.83 2.91
N GLY A 21 18.61 7.65 2.26
CA GLY A 21 19.13 6.32 1.90
C GLY A 21 18.51 5.71 0.64
N SER A 22 18.43 4.38 0.61
CA SER A 22 17.83 3.59 -0.47
C SER A 22 17.01 2.43 0.08
N LEU A 23 16.02 1.96 -0.67
CA LEU A 23 15.19 0.83 -0.22
C LEU A 23 15.93 -0.50 -0.39
N PRO A 24 16.05 -1.31 0.69
CA PRO A 24 16.61 -2.65 0.59
C PRO A 24 15.79 -3.59 -0.29
N THR A 25 16.42 -4.65 -0.79
CA THR A 25 15.71 -5.73 -1.51
C THR A 25 14.57 -6.28 -0.65
N GLY A 26 13.37 -6.36 -1.22
CA GLY A 26 12.17 -6.84 -0.55
C GLY A 26 11.38 -5.78 0.21
N VAL A 27 11.88 -4.55 0.30
CA VAL A 27 11.18 -3.39 0.86
C VAL A 27 10.54 -2.57 -0.24
N PHE A 28 9.26 -2.27 -0.09
CA PHE A 28 8.49 -1.49 -1.04
C PHE A 28 7.86 -0.26 -0.36
N SER A 29 7.23 0.60 -1.17
CA SER A 29 6.55 1.83 -0.67
C SER A 29 5.52 1.57 0.42
N LYS A 30 4.91 0.38 0.45
CA LYS A 30 4.01 -0.05 1.52
C LYS A 30 4.73 -0.20 2.86
N ASP A 31 5.92 -0.80 2.85
CA ASP A 31 6.73 -1.03 4.04
C ASP A 31 7.22 0.32 4.60
N VAL A 32 7.62 1.23 3.72
CA VAL A 32 7.95 2.63 4.07
C VAL A 32 6.77 3.34 4.73
N ALA A 33 5.57 3.26 4.14
CA ALA A 33 4.39 3.90 4.69
C ALA A 33 4.04 3.35 6.09
N LEU A 34 4.12 2.04 6.28
CA LEU A 34 3.91 1.40 7.58
C LEU A 34 4.98 1.83 8.59
N TYR A 35 6.25 1.91 8.19
CA TYR A 35 7.34 2.38 9.04
C TYR A 35 7.11 3.83 9.51
N ILE A 36 6.68 4.72 8.62
CA ILE A 36 6.33 6.10 8.96
C ILE A 36 5.18 6.12 9.98
N ILE A 37 4.10 5.38 9.73
CA ILE A 37 2.93 5.33 10.63
C ILE A 37 3.28 4.73 11.99
N LYS A 38 4.19 3.75 12.05
CA LYS A 38 4.72 3.22 13.32
C LYS A 38 5.34 4.33 14.18
N ASN A 39 6.16 5.17 13.58
CA ASN A 39 6.92 6.20 14.29
C ASN A 39 6.06 7.43 14.63
N LEU A 40 5.11 7.79 13.77
CA LEU A 40 4.22 8.93 13.99
C LEU A 40 2.94 8.57 14.76
N THR A 41 2.58 7.29 14.82
CA THR A 41 1.29 6.76 15.32
C THR A 41 0.08 7.22 14.51
N ALA A 42 -1.10 6.65 14.80
CA ALA A 42 -2.34 6.96 14.10
C ALA A 42 -2.78 8.44 14.19
N ASN A 43 -2.24 9.22 15.14
CA ASN A 43 -2.59 10.62 15.36
C ASN A 43 -1.45 11.62 15.10
N GLY A 44 -0.27 11.16 14.66
CA GLY A 44 0.95 11.99 14.58
C GLY A 44 0.87 13.19 13.66
N ALA A 45 0.01 13.14 12.63
CA ALA A 45 -0.19 14.20 11.66
C ALA A 45 -1.64 14.73 11.64
N THR A 46 -2.37 14.61 12.74
CA THR A 46 -3.79 15.00 12.82
C THR A 46 -4.02 16.42 12.30
N TYR A 47 -4.85 16.56 11.26
CA TYR A 47 -5.18 17.84 10.61
C TYR A 47 -4.01 18.59 9.94
N LYS A 48 -2.86 17.93 9.74
CA LYS A 48 -1.68 18.48 9.05
C LYS A 48 -1.63 18.00 7.60
N ALA A 49 -1.06 18.81 6.70
CA ALA A 49 -0.61 18.36 5.39
C ALA A 49 0.79 17.77 5.54
N VAL A 50 1.01 16.58 5.01
CA VAL A 50 2.33 15.94 5.06
C VAL A 50 2.96 16.00 3.68
N GLU A 51 4.14 16.59 3.62
CA GLU A 51 4.98 16.64 2.42
C GLU A 51 6.08 15.60 2.54
N PHE A 52 6.17 14.71 1.54
CA PHE A 52 7.24 13.71 1.48
C PHE A 52 8.30 14.12 0.47
N GLU A 53 9.55 14.07 0.90
CA GLU A 53 10.73 14.41 0.09
C GLU A 53 11.86 13.39 0.32
N GLY A 54 12.93 13.53 -0.46
CA GLY A 54 14.19 12.80 -0.28
C GLY A 54 14.44 11.77 -1.38
N PRO A 55 15.67 11.25 -1.44
CA PRO A 55 16.14 10.38 -2.53
C PRO A 55 15.27 9.12 -2.70
N VAL A 56 14.67 8.62 -1.61
CA VAL A 56 13.74 7.48 -1.70
C VAL A 56 12.52 7.86 -2.53
N ILE A 57 11.86 8.98 -2.23
CA ILE A 57 10.67 9.46 -2.95
C ILE A 57 10.98 9.75 -4.42
N ASP A 58 12.14 10.37 -4.67
CA ASP A 58 12.59 10.71 -6.02
C ASP A 58 12.77 9.45 -6.88
N ASN A 59 13.26 8.36 -6.29
CA ASN A 59 13.48 7.09 -6.98
C ASN A 59 12.21 6.26 -7.21
N LEU A 60 11.15 6.47 -6.41
CA LEU A 60 9.89 5.74 -6.58
C LEU A 60 9.21 6.00 -7.94
N SER A 61 8.40 5.04 -8.36
CA SER A 61 7.41 5.24 -9.42
C SER A 61 6.25 6.10 -8.91
N VAL A 62 5.46 6.68 -9.82
CA VAL A 62 4.24 7.41 -9.44
C VAL A 62 3.24 6.50 -8.73
N GLU A 63 3.13 5.23 -9.16
CA GLU A 63 2.24 4.24 -8.53
C GLU A 63 2.69 3.91 -7.09
N ALA A 64 3.99 3.90 -6.82
CA ALA A 64 4.53 3.62 -5.50
C ALA A 64 4.36 4.84 -4.57
N ARG A 65 4.44 6.06 -5.11
CA ARG A 65 4.10 7.30 -4.41
C ARG A 65 2.63 7.36 -4.01
N PHE A 66 1.72 6.81 -4.82
CA PHE A 66 0.31 6.69 -4.45
C PHE A 66 0.11 5.82 -3.21
N THR A 67 0.92 4.78 -3.00
CA THR A 67 0.86 3.96 -1.78
C THR A 67 1.09 4.81 -0.53
N ILE A 68 2.18 5.58 -0.51
CA ILE A 68 2.55 6.42 0.66
C ILE A 68 1.51 7.54 0.87
N SER A 69 1.11 8.21 -0.21
CA SER A 69 0.10 9.27 -0.15
C SER A 69 -1.26 8.75 0.32
N ASN A 70 -1.67 7.55 -0.13
CA ASN A 70 -2.90 6.89 0.30
C ASN A 70 -2.90 6.60 1.80
N MET A 71 -1.76 6.15 2.33
CA MET A 71 -1.63 5.79 3.74
C MET A 71 -1.43 6.98 4.67
N SER A 72 -1.28 8.20 4.16
CA SER A 72 -1.10 9.39 4.99
C SER A 72 -2.28 9.64 5.93
N VAL A 73 -3.49 9.29 5.52
CA VAL A 73 -4.69 9.39 6.37
C VAL A 73 -4.62 8.47 7.60
N GLU A 74 -3.84 7.38 7.54
CA GLU A 74 -3.72 6.41 8.62
C GLU A 74 -2.79 6.90 9.76
N MET A 75 -2.10 8.05 9.57
CA MET A 75 -1.43 8.82 10.64
C MET A 75 -2.19 10.13 10.98
N GLY A 76 -3.45 10.24 10.55
CA GLY A 76 -4.31 11.40 10.82
C GLY A 76 -4.10 12.60 9.87
N ALA A 77 -3.21 12.47 8.87
CA ALA A 77 -2.94 13.55 7.93
C ALA A 77 -4.18 13.94 7.13
N LYS A 78 -4.32 15.24 6.90
CA LYS A 78 -5.37 15.78 6.03
C LYS A 78 -5.14 15.42 4.56
N VAL A 79 -3.87 15.40 4.15
CA VAL A 79 -3.41 15.08 2.80
C VAL A 79 -1.92 14.69 2.85
N GLY A 80 -1.52 13.76 1.99
CA GLY A 80 -0.12 13.48 1.69
C GLY A 80 0.25 14.05 0.33
N LEU A 81 1.31 14.84 0.26
CA LEU A 81 1.76 15.58 -0.91
C LEU A 81 3.18 15.19 -1.28
N MET A 82 3.44 15.18 -2.59
CA MET A 82 4.76 14.95 -3.18
C MET A 82 4.91 15.88 -4.38
N LYS A 83 6.16 16.21 -4.69
CA LYS A 83 6.52 17.09 -5.80
C LYS A 83 6.08 16.52 -7.14
N VAL A 84 5.81 17.42 -8.08
CA VAL A 84 5.48 17.05 -9.47
C VAL A 84 6.78 17.06 -10.27
N ASP A 85 7.48 15.93 -10.23
CA ASP A 85 8.68 15.71 -11.04
C ASP A 85 8.34 15.22 -12.45
N GLU A 86 9.38 14.96 -13.25
CA GLU A 86 9.24 14.46 -14.62
C GLU A 86 8.41 13.17 -14.71
N LYS A 87 8.55 12.25 -13.74
CA LYS A 87 7.77 11.00 -13.70
C LYS A 87 6.28 11.30 -13.53
N ALA A 88 5.93 12.21 -12.62
CA ALA A 88 4.56 12.63 -12.40
C ALA A 88 3.99 13.37 -13.61
N GLU A 89 4.77 14.28 -14.22
CA GLU A 89 4.34 14.97 -15.44
C GLU A 89 4.05 14.02 -16.59
N ASN A 90 4.96 13.07 -16.85
CA ASN A 90 4.79 12.08 -17.91
C ASN A 90 3.56 11.21 -17.65
N TRP A 91 3.36 10.78 -16.40
CA TRP A 91 2.17 10.01 -16.02
C TRP A 91 0.85 10.77 -16.25
N ILE A 92 0.84 12.09 -16.01
CA ILE A 92 -0.32 12.96 -16.26
C ILE A 92 -0.55 13.13 -17.77
N LYS A 93 0.49 13.44 -18.54
CA LYS A 93 0.43 13.66 -20.01
C LYS A 93 -0.10 12.44 -20.76
N GLU A 94 0.22 11.23 -20.29
CA GLU A 94 -0.34 9.98 -20.85
C GLU A 94 -1.87 9.87 -20.72
N ARG A 95 -2.50 10.65 -19.85
CA ARG A 95 -3.93 10.52 -19.49
C ARG A 95 -4.76 11.73 -19.82
N THR A 96 -4.16 12.89 -20.01
CA THR A 96 -4.87 14.13 -20.29
C THR A 96 -3.95 15.17 -20.93
N ASP A 97 -4.46 15.86 -21.94
CA ASP A 97 -3.81 17.02 -22.57
C ASP A 97 -4.23 18.36 -21.94
N LYS A 98 -5.07 18.32 -20.90
CA LYS A 98 -5.51 19.54 -20.19
C LYS A 98 -4.31 20.25 -19.55
N PRO A 99 -4.22 21.58 -19.65
CA PRO A 99 -3.16 22.33 -19.00
C PRO A 99 -3.27 22.19 -17.48
N PHE A 100 -2.13 22.02 -16.82
CA PHE A 100 -2.02 22.03 -15.36
C PHE A 100 -0.87 22.94 -14.93
N LYS A 101 -0.92 23.37 -13.68
CA LYS A 101 0.15 24.12 -13.03
C LYS A 101 0.66 23.30 -11.85
N SER A 102 1.96 23.03 -11.81
CA SER A 102 2.64 22.48 -10.65
C SER A 102 2.96 23.59 -9.65
N TYR A 103 3.07 23.21 -8.39
CA TYR A 103 3.44 24.08 -7.29
C TYR A 103 4.52 23.36 -6.49
N GLU A 104 5.54 24.11 -6.11
CA GLU A 104 6.65 23.65 -5.29
C GLU A 104 6.70 24.51 -4.02
N PRO A 105 7.18 23.97 -2.90
CA PRO A 105 7.39 24.77 -1.70
C PRO A 105 8.44 25.85 -1.96
N ASP A 106 8.17 27.07 -1.48
CA ASP A 106 9.17 28.15 -1.48
C ASP A 106 10.38 27.77 -0.60
N GLU A 107 11.57 28.28 -0.91
CA GLU A 107 12.76 28.06 -0.07
C GLU A 107 12.58 28.56 1.37
N SER A 108 11.69 29.55 1.57
CA SER A 108 11.33 30.13 2.87
C SER A 108 10.12 29.46 3.54
N ALA A 109 9.62 28.35 2.99
CA ALA A 109 8.48 27.63 3.55
C ALA A 109 8.79 27.10 4.96
N ASN A 110 7.92 27.43 5.91
CA ASN A 110 8.02 26.97 7.29
C ASN A 110 7.18 25.72 7.51
N TYR A 111 7.77 24.72 8.14
CA TYR A 111 7.11 23.48 8.54
C TYR A 111 6.96 23.47 10.05
N GLU A 112 5.83 22.96 10.54
CA GLU A 112 5.61 22.79 11.97
C GLU A 112 6.59 21.77 12.55
N GLU A 113 6.85 20.69 11.79
CA GLU A 113 7.80 19.64 12.14
C GLU A 113 8.49 19.12 10.88
N ILE A 114 9.74 18.68 11.04
CA ILE A 114 10.53 18.00 10.01
C ILE A 114 11.05 16.68 10.56
N TYR A 115 10.55 15.57 10.03
CA TYR A 115 11.03 14.24 10.35
C TYR A 115 12.01 13.76 9.29
N LYS A 116 13.10 13.14 9.72
CA LYS A 116 14.07 12.48 8.85
C LYS A 116 14.13 11.00 9.19
N PHE A 117 13.98 10.16 8.18
CA PHE A 117 14.07 8.71 8.32
C PHE A 117 15.09 8.17 7.32
N ASP A 118 16.16 7.57 7.84
CA ASP A 118 17.00 6.68 7.05
C ASP A 118 16.33 5.30 6.99
N VAL A 119 16.11 4.79 5.77
CA VAL A 119 15.44 3.50 5.52
C VAL A 119 16.39 2.46 4.91
N SER A 120 17.70 2.73 4.92
CA SER A 120 18.72 1.86 4.32
C SER A 120 18.83 0.47 4.95
N ASP A 121 18.41 0.33 6.22
CA ASP A 121 18.37 -0.94 6.94
C ASP A 121 16.94 -1.42 7.22
N LEU A 122 15.94 -0.83 6.54
CA LEU A 122 14.55 -1.18 6.76
C LEU A 122 14.29 -2.64 6.34
N GLU A 123 13.59 -3.38 7.18
CA GLU A 123 13.04 -4.69 6.83
C GLU A 123 11.63 -4.57 6.23
N PRO A 124 11.11 -5.58 5.51
CA PRO A 124 9.68 -5.64 5.20
C PRO A 124 8.84 -5.45 6.48
N GLN A 125 7.76 -4.68 6.41
CA GLN A 125 6.99 -4.26 7.58
C GLN A 125 5.59 -4.89 7.59
N ILE A 126 5.12 -5.28 8.77
CA ILE A 126 3.79 -5.84 8.98
C ILE A 126 3.02 -5.03 10.03
N ALA A 127 1.88 -4.46 9.64
CA ALA A 127 0.92 -3.91 10.60
C ALA A 127 0.05 -5.02 11.18
N LYS A 128 0.19 -5.29 12.47
CA LYS A 128 -0.53 -6.33 13.19
C LYS A 128 -1.94 -5.83 13.58
N PRO A 129 -2.92 -6.74 13.73
CA PRO A 129 -4.24 -6.36 14.21
C PRO A 129 -4.17 -5.67 15.59
N HIS A 130 -5.09 -4.77 15.96
CA HIS A 130 -6.18 -4.19 15.16
C HIS A 130 -5.94 -2.69 14.89
N ALA A 131 -4.67 -2.27 14.77
CA ALA A 131 -4.30 -0.89 14.56
C ALA A 131 -3.21 -0.80 13.49
N VAL A 132 -3.28 0.23 12.64
CA VAL A 132 -2.35 0.39 11.50
C VAL A 132 -0.95 0.77 11.96
N ASP A 133 -0.83 1.45 13.11
CA ASP A 133 0.43 1.84 13.75
C ASP A 133 1.06 0.74 14.63
N ASN A 134 0.39 -0.41 14.81
CA ASN A 134 0.96 -1.58 15.48
C ASN A 134 1.87 -2.38 14.53
N VAL A 135 2.98 -1.77 14.12
CA VAL A 135 3.87 -2.30 13.08
C VAL A 135 5.10 -2.98 13.67
N SER A 136 5.40 -4.18 13.19
CA SER A 136 6.65 -4.91 13.47
C SER A 136 7.42 -5.17 12.18
N PRO A 137 8.76 -5.22 12.23
CA PRO A 137 9.54 -5.81 11.15
C PRO A 137 9.15 -7.27 10.95
N ILE A 138 9.32 -7.77 9.73
CA ILE A 138 8.90 -9.11 9.34
C ILE A 138 9.54 -10.21 10.20
N SER A 139 10.79 -10.00 10.65
CA SER A 139 11.54 -10.93 11.50
C SER A 139 10.87 -11.22 12.85
N GLU A 140 10.07 -10.30 13.39
CA GLU A 140 9.36 -10.49 14.66
C GLU A 140 8.05 -11.28 14.52
N VAL A 141 7.49 -11.34 13.32
CA VAL A 141 6.14 -11.88 13.07
C VAL A 141 6.13 -13.05 12.08
N GLU A 142 7.30 -13.45 11.60
CA GLU A 142 7.44 -14.58 10.70
C GLU A 142 6.87 -15.85 11.35
N GLY A 143 6.17 -16.65 10.54
CA GLY A 143 5.62 -17.93 10.98
C GLY A 143 4.18 -17.88 11.50
N ILE A 144 3.58 -16.70 11.70
CA ILE A 144 2.16 -16.57 12.04
C ILE A 144 1.32 -17.20 10.92
N PRO A 145 0.49 -18.24 11.17
CA PRO A 145 -0.31 -18.88 10.14
C PRO A 145 -1.30 -17.91 9.50
N ILE A 146 -1.56 -18.07 8.21
CA ILE A 146 -2.59 -17.32 7.48
C ILE A 146 -3.58 -18.28 6.82
N HIS A 147 -4.79 -17.78 6.56
CA HIS A 147 -5.86 -18.53 5.89
C HIS A 147 -6.30 -17.83 4.61
N GLN A 148 -6.07 -16.51 4.52
CA GLN A 148 -6.42 -15.70 3.36
C GLN A 148 -5.33 -14.68 3.06
N GLY A 149 -5.00 -14.54 1.78
CA GLY A 149 -4.30 -13.38 1.23
C GLY A 149 -5.26 -12.47 0.50
N LEU A 150 -5.10 -11.15 0.67
CA LEU A 150 -5.75 -10.14 -0.18
C LEU A 150 -4.69 -9.27 -0.84
N LEU A 151 -4.53 -9.46 -2.16
CA LEU A 151 -3.67 -8.64 -3.01
C LEU A 151 -4.54 -7.66 -3.80
N GLY A 152 -4.41 -6.35 -3.57
CA GLY A 152 -5.08 -5.36 -4.40
C GLY A 152 -5.61 -4.14 -3.67
N THR A 153 -6.71 -3.60 -4.20
CA THR A 153 -7.44 -2.40 -3.74
C THR A 153 -6.79 -1.07 -4.14
N CYS A 154 -7.16 0.04 -3.48
CA CYS A 154 -6.64 1.36 -3.78
C CYS A 154 -5.18 1.55 -3.33
N THR A 155 -4.72 0.81 -2.31
CA THR A 155 -3.38 0.99 -1.75
C THR A 155 -2.32 0.28 -2.58
N ASN A 156 -2.55 -0.98 -2.97
CA ASN A 156 -1.58 -1.77 -3.73
C ASN A 156 -2.28 -2.78 -4.67
N GLY A 157 -2.99 -2.26 -5.67
CA GLY A 157 -3.66 -3.05 -6.71
C GLY A 157 -3.40 -2.56 -8.13
N ARG A 158 -2.36 -1.75 -8.32
CA ARG A 158 -1.95 -1.21 -9.63
C ARG A 158 -1.08 -2.21 -10.37
N ILE A 159 -0.65 -1.85 -11.59
CA ILE A 159 0.02 -2.82 -12.46
C ILE A 159 1.38 -3.24 -11.87
N GLU A 160 2.14 -2.33 -11.26
CA GLU A 160 3.40 -2.69 -10.60
C GLU A 160 3.19 -3.67 -9.43
N ASP A 161 2.13 -3.48 -8.63
CA ASP A 161 1.84 -4.33 -7.47
C ASP A 161 1.53 -5.76 -7.91
N LEU A 162 0.72 -5.89 -8.97
CA LEU A 162 0.35 -7.20 -9.53
C LEU A 162 1.55 -7.89 -10.19
N ARG A 163 2.46 -7.14 -10.83
CA ARG A 163 3.72 -7.70 -11.37
C ARG A 163 4.61 -8.26 -10.27
N ILE A 164 4.79 -7.52 -9.18
CA ILE A 164 5.59 -7.97 -8.02
C ILE A 164 5.07 -9.33 -7.53
N ALA A 165 3.77 -9.43 -7.27
CA ALA A 165 3.17 -10.67 -6.80
C ALA A 165 3.24 -11.81 -7.84
N ALA A 166 2.98 -11.52 -9.12
CA ALA A 166 3.05 -12.53 -10.17
C ALA A 166 4.47 -13.06 -10.39
N ASN A 167 5.50 -12.21 -10.29
CA ASN A 167 6.90 -12.65 -10.37
C ASN A 167 7.26 -13.64 -9.26
N ILE A 168 6.84 -13.35 -8.02
CA ILE A 168 7.03 -14.26 -6.88
C ILE A 168 6.27 -15.58 -7.08
N LEU A 169 5.02 -15.51 -7.52
CA LEU A 169 4.12 -16.66 -7.68
C LEU A 169 4.37 -17.48 -8.95
N LYS A 170 5.15 -16.98 -9.90
CA LYS A 170 5.40 -17.66 -11.18
C LYS A 170 6.00 -19.05 -10.97
N GLY A 171 5.34 -20.05 -11.55
CA GLY A 171 5.74 -21.46 -11.45
C GLY A 171 5.49 -22.11 -10.09
N LYS A 172 4.82 -21.41 -9.15
CA LYS A 172 4.54 -21.90 -7.79
C LYS A 172 3.04 -22.10 -7.59
N ARG A 173 2.66 -22.67 -6.45
CA ARG A 173 1.27 -22.83 -6.03
C ARG A 173 1.09 -22.23 -4.65
N ILE A 174 -0.05 -21.58 -4.45
CA ILE A 174 -0.50 -21.11 -3.14
C ILE A 174 -0.70 -22.32 -2.22
N HIS A 175 -0.38 -22.14 -0.94
CA HIS A 175 -0.53 -23.16 0.08
C HIS A 175 -1.97 -23.69 0.13
N LYS A 176 -2.16 -25.02 0.25
CA LYS A 176 -3.47 -25.69 0.20
C LYS A 176 -4.52 -25.18 1.21
N GLY A 177 -4.05 -24.63 2.33
CA GLY A 177 -4.90 -24.05 3.38
C GLY A 177 -5.14 -22.54 3.24
N VAL A 178 -4.64 -21.92 2.18
CA VAL A 178 -4.73 -20.47 1.95
C VAL A 178 -5.50 -20.17 0.68
N ARG A 179 -6.41 -19.21 0.74
CA ARG A 179 -7.01 -18.59 -0.45
C ARG A 179 -6.38 -17.24 -0.73
N LEU A 180 -5.91 -17.00 -1.96
CA LEU A 180 -5.47 -15.69 -2.40
C LEU A 180 -6.56 -15.04 -3.25
N ILE A 181 -7.04 -13.88 -2.81
CA ILE A 181 -7.96 -13.03 -3.56
C ILE A 181 -7.19 -11.87 -4.17
N VAL A 182 -7.40 -11.65 -5.46
CA VAL A 182 -6.76 -10.57 -6.21
C VAL A 182 -7.81 -9.57 -6.66
N ALA A 183 -7.70 -8.32 -6.22
CA ALA A 183 -8.61 -7.23 -6.53
C ALA A 183 -7.87 -6.08 -7.26
N PRO A 184 -7.80 -6.10 -8.61
CA PRO A 184 -7.18 -5.03 -9.37
C PRO A 184 -7.82 -3.66 -9.06
N ALA A 185 -7.00 -2.60 -9.04
CA ALA A 185 -7.44 -1.26 -8.65
C ALA A 185 -8.44 -0.64 -9.63
N SER A 186 -8.41 -1.04 -10.91
CA SER A 186 -9.29 -0.52 -11.94
C SER A 186 -9.49 -1.52 -13.09
N LYS A 187 -10.47 -1.24 -13.95
CA LYS A 187 -10.68 -1.95 -15.22
C LYS A 187 -9.42 -1.92 -16.08
N ASP A 188 -8.79 -0.76 -16.21
CA ASP A 188 -7.62 -0.58 -17.07
C ASP A 188 -6.42 -1.37 -16.55
N THR A 189 -6.23 -1.40 -15.22
CA THR A 189 -5.21 -2.24 -14.59
C THR A 189 -5.47 -3.72 -14.85
N LEU A 190 -6.72 -4.18 -14.72
CA LEU A 190 -7.08 -5.57 -15.02
C LEU A 190 -6.78 -5.92 -16.48
N LEU A 191 -7.23 -5.10 -17.43
CA LEU A 191 -6.98 -5.32 -18.86
C LEU A 191 -5.49 -5.36 -19.18
N LYS A 192 -4.71 -4.42 -18.62
CA LYS A 192 -3.25 -4.40 -18.78
C LYS A 192 -2.59 -5.66 -18.19
N ALA A 193 -3.03 -6.08 -17.00
CA ALA A 193 -2.52 -7.30 -16.37
C ALA A 193 -2.91 -8.58 -17.16
N MET A 194 -4.06 -8.61 -17.82
CA MET A 194 -4.43 -9.69 -18.72
C MET A 194 -3.51 -9.73 -19.94
N ASN A 195 -3.28 -8.58 -20.59
CA ASN A 195 -2.42 -8.48 -21.76
C ASN A 195 -0.96 -8.87 -21.47
N GLU A 196 -0.47 -8.58 -20.26
CA GLU A 196 0.88 -8.96 -19.82
C GLU A 196 0.97 -10.42 -19.31
N GLY A 197 -0.13 -11.19 -19.31
CA GLY A 197 -0.14 -12.58 -18.80
C GLY A 197 -0.03 -12.69 -17.27
N ILE A 198 -0.10 -11.56 -16.55
CA ILE A 198 -0.03 -11.49 -15.08
C ILE A 198 -1.24 -12.21 -14.47
N ILE A 199 -2.43 -11.93 -14.98
CA ILE A 199 -3.66 -12.58 -14.49
C ILE A 199 -3.59 -14.10 -14.69
N GLN A 200 -3.09 -14.56 -15.84
CA GLN A 200 -2.89 -15.98 -16.09
C GLN A 200 -1.91 -16.59 -15.07
N THR A 201 -0.80 -15.92 -14.80
CA THR A 201 0.19 -16.37 -13.80
C THR A 201 -0.42 -16.50 -12.41
N LEU A 202 -1.22 -15.51 -11.98
CA LEU A 202 -1.87 -15.52 -10.67
C LEU A 202 -2.93 -16.65 -10.57
N ILE A 203 -3.74 -16.85 -11.60
CA ILE A 203 -4.73 -17.95 -11.64
C ILE A 203 -4.01 -19.31 -11.65
N GLN A 204 -2.93 -19.45 -12.43
CA GLN A 204 -2.09 -20.65 -12.43
C GLN A 204 -1.43 -20.90 -11.07
N ALA A 205 -1.17 -19.88 -10.26
CA ALA A 205 -0.71 -20.09 -8.88
C ALA A 205 -1.84 -20.57 -7.94
N GLY A 206 -3.10 -20.45 -8.35
CA GLY A 206 -4.30 -20.82 -7.57
C GLY A 206 -5.08 -19.62 -7.01
N ALA A 207 -4.78 -18.40 -7.46
CA ALA A 207 -5.47 -17.21 -6.98
C ALA A 207 -6.86 -17.06 -7.62
N THR A 208 -7.78 -16.41 -6.89
CA THR A 208 -9.09 -16.00 -7.40
C THR A 208 -9.10 -14.51 -7.68
N VAL A 209 -9.36 -14.12 -8.92
CA VAL A 209 -9.47 -12.70 -9.31
C VAL A 209 -10.92 -12.26 -9.16
N VAL A 210 -11.14 -11.15 -8.45
CA VAL A 210 -12.46 -10.53 -8.31
C VAL A 210 -12.59 -9.31 -9.23
N ALA A 211 -13.81 -8.83 -9.42
CA ALA A 211 -14.04 -7.63 -10.22
C ALA A 211 -13.25 -6.43 -9.63
N PRO A 212 -12.69 -5.54 -10.49
CA PRO A 212 -11.89 -4.42 -10.03
C PRO A 212 -12.63 -3.56 -9.01
N GLY A 213 -11.94 -3.21 -7.92
CA GLY A 213 -12.53 -2.45 -6.81
C GLY A 213 -11.88 -2.79 -5.47
N CYS A 214 -12.65 -2.62 -4.39
CA CYS A 214 -12.14 -2.77 -3.03
C CYS A 214 -12.01 -4.23 -2.55
N GLY A 215 -12.56 -5.22 -3.27
CA GLY A 215 -12.69 -6.58 -2.75
C GLY A 215 -13.28 -6.57 -1.33
N PRO A 216 -12.84 -7.46 -0.41
CA PRO A 216 -13.35 -7.52 0.96
C PRO A 216 -12.81 -6.42 1.88
N CYS A 217 -12.02 -5.45 1.41
CA CYS A 217 -11.36 -4.43 2.25
C CYS A 217 -12.33 -3.59 3.11
N VAL A 218 -13.57 -3.42 2.66
CA VAL A 218 -14.63 -2.72 3.41
C VAL A 218 -15.76 -3.67 3.86
N GLY A 219 -15.52 -4.98 3.84
CA GLY A 219 -16.52 -5.99 4.17
C GLY A 219 -17.65 -6.14 3.17
N THR A 220 -17.51 -5.52 1.99
CA THR A 220 -18.40 -5.72 0.85
C THR A 220 -17.69 -6.66 -0.13
N HIS A 221 -18.41 -7.44 -0.94
CA HIS A 221 -17.84 -8.29 -2.00
C HIS A 221 -17.20 -9.62 -1.52
N ASN A 222 -16.68 -10.41 -2.48
CA ASN A 222 -16.17 -11.76 -2.25
C ASN A 222 -14.92 -11.75 -1.35
N GLY A 223 -14.84 -12.72 -0.44
CA GLY A 223 -13.66 -12.93 0.40
C GLY A 223 -13.75 -12.39 1.82
N VAL A 224 -14.96 -12.24 2.36
CA VAL A 224 -15.15 -11.97 3.80
C VAL A 224 -14.56 -13.14 4.61
N PRO A 225 -13.63 -12.88 5.55
CA PRO A 225 -13.01 -13.93 6.35
C PRO A 225 -13.94 -14.53 7.41
N SER A 226 -13.69 -15.78 7.77
CA SER A 226 -14.40 -16.53 8.82
C SER A 226 -13.84 -16.24 10.21
N ASP A 227 -14.51 -16.75 11.24
CA ASP A 227 -14.09 -16.61 12.63
C ASP A 227 -12.70 -17.20 12.86
N GLY A 228 -11.81 -16.45 13.51
CA GLY A 228 -10.46 -16.90 13.86
C GLY A 228 -9.45 -16.89 12.70
N GLU A 229 -9.85 -16.49 11.50
CA GLU A 229 -8.93 -16.46 10.36
C GLU A 229 -8.00 -15.25 10.39
N ASN A 230 -6.71 -15.55 10.23
CA ASN A 230 -5.67 -14.57 9.91
C ASN A 230 -5.64 -14.27 8.41
N VAL A 231 -5.77 -12.99 8.06
CA VAL A 231 -5.67 -12.45 6.70
C VAL A 231 -4.38 -11.64 6.58
N ILE A 232 -3.58 -11.89 5.56
CA ILE A 232 -2.50 -10.97 5.15
C ILE A 232 -2.98 -10.14 3.96
N SER A 233 -2.85 -8.81 4.02
CA SER A 233 -3.49 -7.92 3.04
C SER A 233 -2.58 -6.77 2.61
N SER A 234 -2.64 -6.43 1.32
CA SER A 234 -2.02 -5.20 0.80
C SER A 234 -2.94 -3.97 0.85
N ALA A 235 -4.09 -4.05 1.52
CA ALA A 235 -4.98 -2.92 1.80
C ALA A 235 -4.40 -1.99 2.88
N ASN A 236 -5.09 -0.87 3.19
CA ASN A 236 -4.62 0.15 4.14
C ASN A 236 -5.07 -0.01 5.59
N ARG A 237 -6.14 -0.77 5.88
CA ARG A 237 -6.79 -0.77 7.21
C ARG A 237 -7.00 -2.18 7.76
N ASN A 238 -6.78 -2.33 9.07
CA ASN A 238 -6.87 -3.61 9.79
C ASN A 238 -7.67 -3.58 11.11
N PHE A 239 -8.46 -2.53 11.33
CA PHE A 239 -9.30 -2.45 12.52
C PHE A 239 -10.33 -3.58 12.58
N LYS A 240 -10.81 -3.88 13.78
CA LYS A 240 -11.74 -4.99 14.03
C LYS A 240 -13.02 -4.85 13.18
N GLY A 241 -13.38 -5.90 12.44
CA GLY A 241 -14.55 -5.90 11.56
C GLY A 241 -14.33 -5.18 10.22
N ARG A 242 -13.11 -4.73 9.91
CA ARG A 242 -12.84 -3.98 8.67
C ARG A 242 -13.23 -4.75 7.41
N MET A 243 -12.98 -6.05 7.38
CA MET A 243 -13.34 -6.94 6.27
C MET A 243 -14.70 -7.63 6.48
N GLY A 244 -15.60 -7.03 7.27
CA GLY A 244 -16.94 -7.55 7.55
C GLY A 244 -16.99 -8.33 8.86
N ASN A 245 -16.27 -9.45 8.95
CA ASN A 245 -16.25 -10.26 10.18
C ASN A 245 -15.36 -9.65 11.27
N ASN A 246 -15.92 -9.39 12.45
CA ASN A 246 -15.22 -8.81 13.59
C ASN A 246 -14.39 -9.82 14.40
N LYS A 247 -14.43 -11.11 14.07
CA LYS A 247 -13.62 -12.18 14.67
C LYS A 247 -12.44 -12.61 13.80
N ALA A 248 -12.21 -11.94 12.67
CA ALA A 248 -11.04 -12.13 11.84
C ALA A 248 -9.91 -11.18 12.24
N PHE A 249 -8.68 -11.59 11.96
CA PHE A 249 -7.45 -10.85 12.25
C PHE A 249 -6.80 -10.42 10.94
N ILE A 250 -6.52 -9.13 10.79
CA ILE A 250 -6.00 -8.57 9.54
C ILE A 250 -4.58 -8.05 9.78
N TYR A 251 -3.64 -8.56 9.01
CA TYR A 251 -2.26 -8.13 8.94
C TYR A 251 -2.06 -7.36 7.64
N LEU A 252 -1.40 -6.21 7.68
CA LEU A 252 -1.09 -5.44 6.47
C LEU A 252 0.37 -5.60 6.08
N GLY A 253 0.65 -5.81 4.81
CA GLY A 253 2.00 -5.91 4.28
C GLY A 253 2.07 -5.54 2.80
N SER A 254 3.28 -5.46 2.25
CA SER A 254 3.48 -5.21 0.82
C SER A 254 2.95 -6.34 -0.08
N PRO A 255 2.67 -6.07 -1.37
CA PRO A 255 2.34 -7.12 -2.35
C PRO A 255 3.29 -8.30 -2.35
N ALA A 256 4.58 -8.03 -2.19
CA ALA A 256 5.61 -9.06 -2.11
C ALA A 256 5.41 -9.95 -0.89
N THR A 257 5.23 -9.35 0.28
CA THR A 257 5.01 -10.08 1.54
C THR A 257 3.72 -10.89 1.52
N VAL A 258 2.63 -10.35 0.95
CA VAL A 258 1.37 -11.09 0.73
C VAL A 258 1.62 -12.32 -0.15
N ALA A 259 2.27 -12.14 -1.30
CA ALA A 259 2.52 -13.23 -2.24
C ALA A 259 3.39 -14.34 -1.63
N ALA A 260 4.49 -13.97 -0.98
CA ALA A 260 5.38 -14.91 -0.28
C ALA A 260 4.64 -15.68 0.83
N SER A 261 3.85 -14.96 1.63
CA SER A 261 3.09 -15.57 2.72
C SER A 261 2.03 -16.56 2.22
N CYS A 262 1.42 -16.28 1.05
CA CYS A 262 0.47 -17.21 0.44
C CYS A 262 1.11 -18.49 -0.09
N ILE A 263 2.40 -18.47 -0.46
CA ILE A 263 3.15 -19.68 -0.83
C ILE A 263 3.37 -20.56 0.41
N GLU A 264 3.77 -19.96 1.52
CA GLU A 264 4.18 -20.68 2.74
C GLU A 264 3.02 -21.03 3.69
N GLY A 265 1.86 -20.41 3.53
CA GLY A 265 0.73 -20.61 4.44
C GLY A 265 0.84 -19.85 5.77
N LYS A 266 1.84 -18.96 5.89
CA LYS A 266 2.16 -18.17 7.08
C LYS A 266 2.85 -16.88 6.68
N ILE A 267 2.80 -15.86 7.54
CA ILE A 267 3.54 -14.60 7.33
C ILE A 267 5.02 -14.94 7.10
N THR A 268 5.55 -14.50 5.97
CA THR A 268 6.86 -14.90 5.46
C THR A 268 7.59 -13.73 4.85
N ASP A 269 8.90 -13.69 5.07
CA ASP A 269 9.80 -12.74 4.43
C ASP A 269 9.85 -12.90 2.89
N PRO A 270 9.47 -11.86 2.12
CA PRO A 270 9.46 -11.93 0.66
C PRO A 270 10.86 -12.06 0.05
N ARG A 271 11.93 -11.70 0.77
CA ARG A 271 13.32 -11.77 0.27
C ARG A 271 13.73 -13.19 -0.15
N LYS A 272 13.04 -14.23 0.33
CA LYS A 272 13.24 -15.63 -0.06
C LYS A 272 12.83 -15.94 -1.51
N TYR A 273 12.11 -15.04 -2.19
CA TYR A 273 11.52 -15.27 -3.52
C TYR A 273 11.84 -14.18 -4.54
N LEU A 274 12.74 -13.25 -4.21
CA LEU A 274 13.12 -12.12 -5.05
C LEU A 274 14.46 -12.33 -5.74
#